data_AF-A0A6V8N1Y1-F1
#
_entry.id   AF-A0A6V8N1Y1-F1
#
_cell.length_a   1.000
_cell.length_b   1.000
_cell.length_c   1.000
_cell.angle_alpha   90.00
_cell.angle_beta   90.00
_cell.angle_gamma   90.00
#
_symmetry.space_group_name_H-M   'P 1'
#
loop_
_entity.id
_entity.type
_entity.pdbx_description
1 polymer ?
#
loop_
_entity_poly.entity_id
_entity_poly.type
_entity_poly.pdbx_seq_one_letter_code
_entity_poly.pdbx_strand_id
1 'polypeptide(L)'
;MTRFPFRVGGILDSHPVEIYGRKPFPQILKKLLGQKIVIVEGEDTIVEKTMLQHVKDKQALTSKDYNTPWMVTVEVFEFQCADGKWQFTGAYLEE
;
A
#
# COMPACT_ATOMS: atom_id res chain seq x y z
N MET A 1 1.16 -7.31 -11.54
CA MET A 1 -0.06 -7.93 -10.97
C MET A 1 0.39 -8.75 -9.76
N THR A 2 -0.22 -8.57 -8.59
CA THR A 2 0.17 -9.05 -7.25
C THR A 2 1.07 -10.28 -7.15
N ARG A 3 2.11 -10.21 -6.30
CA ARG A 3 2.94 -11.35 -5.90
C ARG A 3 2.26 -12.10 -4.76
N PHE A 4 2.18 -13.43 -4.90
CA PHE A 4 1.69 -14.30 -3.84
C PHE A 4 2.84 -15.16 -3.29
N PRO A 5 2.87 -15.45 -1.98
CA PRO A 5 1.93 -14.99 -0.94
C PRO A 5 1.97 -13.45 -0.72
N PHE A 6 0.80 -12.85 -0.50
CA PHE A 6 0.63 -11.40 -0.29
C PHE A 6 0.58 -11.10 1.22
N ARG A 7 1.35 -10.12 1.70
CA ARG A 7 1.50 -9.85 3.14
C ARG A 7 0.62 -8.69 3.58
N VAL A 8 -0.07 -8.82 4.71
CA VAL A 8 -0.81 -7.71 5.34
C VAL A 8 -0.39 -7.62 6.80
N GLY A 9 0.26 -6.53 7.18
CA GLY A 9 0.58 -6.23 8.58
C GLY A 9 -0.39 -5.21 9.18
N GLY A 10 -0.33 -5.03 10.50
CA GLY A 10 -0.89 -3.82 11.11
C GLY A 10 0.11 -2.65 11.06
N ILE A 11 -0.33 -1.42 11.30
CA ILE A 11 0.54 -0.23 11.24
C ILE A 11 1.70 -0.28 12.25
N LEU A 12 1.51 -0.96 13.38
CA LEU A 12 2.54 -1.15 14.39
C LEU A 12 3.32 -2.44 14.10
N ASP A 13 4.65 -2.39 14.24
CA ASP A 13 5.54 -3.56 14.08
C ASP A 13 5.20 -4.73 15.02
N SER A 14 4.47 -4.45 16.11
CA SER A 14 3.97 -5.46 17.04
C SER A 14 2.76 -6.23 16.53
N HIS A 15 2.09 -5.77 15.47
CA HIS A 15 0.93 -6.46 14.92
C HIS A 15 1.37 -7.63 14.04
N PRO A 16 0.69 -8.79 14.14
CA PRO A 16 1.04 -9.96 13.36
C PRO A 16 0.85 -9.68 11.86
N VAL A 17 1.79 -10.18 11.05
CA VAL A 17 1.66 -10.16 9.59
C VAL A 17 0.86 -11.35 9.14
N GLU A 18 -0.30 -11.09 8.55
CA GLU A 18 -1.14 -12.09 7.89
C GLU A 18 -0.69 -12.35 6.45
N ILE A 19 -0.85 -13.59 6.00
CA ILE A 19 -0.45 -14.03 4.68
C ILE A 19 -1.66 -14.47 3.87
N TYR A 20 -1.90 -13.77 2.76
CA TYR A 20 -3.03 -14.00 1.87
C TYR A 20 -2.60 -14.71 0.58
N GLY A 21 -3.36 -15.74 0.21
CA GLY A 21 -3.28 -16.37 -1.11
C GLY A 21 -4.17 -15.69 -2.15
N ARG A 22 -4.17 -16.23 -3.37
CA ARG A 22 -4.99 -15.71 -4.50
C ARG A 22 -6.49 -15.67 -4.21
N LYS A 23 -7.02 -16.69 -3.55
CA LYS A 23 -8.47 -16.83 -3.28
C LYS A 23 -9.03 -15.74 -2.36
N PRO A 24 -8.44 -15.47 -1.16
CA PRO A 24 -8.95 -14.42 -0.27
C PRO A 24 -8.54 -13.00 -0.71
N PHE A 25 -7.56 -12.87 -1.62
CA PHE A 25 -7.02 -11.57 -2.06
C PHE A 25 -8.07 -10.52 -2.47
N PRO A 26 -9.12 -10.83 -3.25
CA PRO A 26 -10.09 -9.82 -3.65
C PRO A 26 -10.84 -9.19 -2.47
N GLN A 27 -11.09 -9.97 -1.41
CA GLN A 27 -11.80 -9.47 -0.23
C GLN A 27 -10.91 -8.54 0.59
N ILE A 28 -9.65 -8.95 0.85
CA ILE A 28 -8.71 -8.11 1.59
C ILE A 28 -8.31 -6.87 0.79
N LEU A 29 -8.14 -6.98 -0.53
CA LEU A 29 -7.87 -5.83 -1.40
C LEU A 29 -8.99 -4.79 -1.31
N LYS A 30 -10.25 -5.22 -1.24
CA LYS A 30 -11.39 -4.30 -1.07
C LYS A 30 -11.31 -3.54 0.26
N LYS A 31 -10.91 -4.21 1.34
CA LYS A 31 -10.69 -3.56 2.66
C LYS A 31 -9.56 -2.55 2.59
N LEU A 32 -8.40 -2.96 2.07
CA LEU A 32 -7.21 -2.13 1.90
C LEU A 32 -7.48 -0.87 1.07
N LEU A 33 -8.19 -0.99 -0.04
CA LEU A 33 -8.56 0.14 -0.89
C LEU A 33 -9.58 1.08 -0.23
N GLY A 34 -10.42 0.55 0.65
CA GLY A 34 -11.42 1.31 1.40
C GLY A 34 -10.88 1.97 2.68
N GLN A 35 -9.70 1.57 3.15
CA GLN A 35 -9.06 2.17 4.31
C GLN A 35 -8.88 3.67 4.10
N LYS A 36 -9.19 4.43 5.13
CA LYS A 36 -8.94 5.87 5.16
C LYS A 36 -7.52 6.13 5.64
N ILE A 37 -6.86 7.07 5.00
CA ILE A 37 -5.53 7.54 5.36
C ILE A 37 -5.54 9.06 5.49
N VAL A 38 -4.66 9.54 6.35
CA VAL A 38 -4.46 10.95 6.63
C VAL A 38 -3.27 11.42 5.83
N ILE A 39 -3.47 12.39 4.95
CA ILE A 39 -2.43 12.89 4.03
C ILE A 39 -2.26 14.39 4.26
N VAL A 40 -1.01 14.84 4.23
CA VAL A 40 -0.69 16.27 4.23
C VAL A 40 -0.57 16.77 2.80
N GLU A 41 -1.48 17.65 2.39
CA GLU A 41 -1.46 18.37 1.12
C GLU A 41 -1.04 19.84 1.35
N GLY A 42 -0.02 20.30 0.64
CA GLY A 42 0.48 21.68 0.78
C GLY A 42 1.23 21.93 2.09
N GLU A 43 1.24 23.18 2.56
CA GLU A 43 2.05 23.58 3.71
C GLU A 43 1.51 23.03 5.04
N ASP A 44 0.19 22.85 5.19
CA ASP A 44 -0.41 22.34 6.46
C ASP A 44 -1.83 21.76 6.30
N THR A 45 -2.29 21.41 5.08
CA THR A 45 -3.67 20.90 4.92
C THR A 45 -3.71 19.40 5.13
N ILE A 46 -4.31 18.97 6.24
CA ILE A 46 -4.55 17.56 6.50
C ILE A 46 -5.87 17.14 5.84
N VAL A 47 -5.82 16.18 4.92
CA VAL A 47 -6.99 15.63 4.22
C VAL A 47 -7.10 14.15 4.50
N GLU A 48 -8.31 13.71 4.83
CA GLU A 48 -8.64 12.30 4.96
C GLU A 48 -9.18 11.77 3.62
N LYS A 49 -8.50 10.77 3.06
CA LYS A 49 -8.88 10.14 1.77
C LYS A 49 -8.86 8.62 1.91
N THR A 50 -9.62 7.92 1.07
CA THR A 50 -9.44 6.47 0.95
C THR A 50 -8.14 6.17 0.22
N MET A 51 -7.52 5.02 0.51
CA MET A 51 -6.36 4.54 -0.23
C MET A 51 -6.63 4.47 -1.74
N LEU A 52 -7.84 4.06 -2.13
CA LEU A 52 -8.25 4.08 -3.53
C LEU A 52 -8.18 5.48 -4.13
N GLN A 53 -8.70 6.49 -3.44
CA GLN A 53 -8.68 7.87 -3.91
C GLN A 53 -7.25 8.39 -3.99
N HIS A 54 -6.43 8.14 -2.96
CA HIS A 54 -5.04 8.56 -2.94
C HIS A 54 -4.23 7.97 -4.11
N VAL A 55 -4.34 6.66 -4.35
CA VAL A 55 -3.65 5.99 -5.46
C VAL A 55 -4.12 6.52 -6.81
N LYS A 56 -5.40 6.89 -6.95
CA LYS A 56 -5.92 7.52 -8.18
C LYS A 56 -5.42 8.94 -8.37
N ASP A 57 -5.31 9.71 -7.30
CA ASP A 57 -4.87 11.11 -7.33
C ASP A 57 -3.35 11.22 -7.57
N LYS A 58 -2.58 10.22 -7.12
CA LYS A 58 -1.11 10.20 -7.23
C LYS A 58 -0.66 10.00 -8.68
N GLN A 59 -0.33 11.10 -9.35
CA GLN A 59 0.09 11.09 -10.76
C GLN A 59 1.53 10.61 -10.98
N ALA A 60 2.40 10.77 -9.98
CA ALA A 60 3.80 10.38 -10.06
C ALA A 60 4.32 9.90 -8.71
N LEU A 61 5.28 8.96 -8.76
CA LEU A 61 6.08 8.58 -7.60
C LEU A 61 7.18 9.62 -7.38
N THR A 62 7.41 9.94 -6.12
CA THR A 62 8.45 10.87 -5.64
C THR A 62 9.56 10.10 -4.96
N SER A 63 10.68 10.75 -4.68
CA SER A 63 11.82 10.13 -3.96
C SER A 63 11.42 9.53 -2.60
N LYS A 64 10.40 10.09 -1.94
CA LYS A 64 9.90 9.59 -0.64
C LYS A 64 9.21 8.23 -0.74
N ASP A 65 8.69 7.89 -1.92
CA ASP A 65 7.99 6.63 -2.14
C ASP A 65 8.96 5.47 -2.37
N TYR A 66 10.23 5.74 -2.69
CA TYR A 66 11.23 4.70 -2.95
C TYR A 66 12.03 4.39 -1.69
N ASN A 67 11.85 3.19 -1.14
CA ASN A 67 12.73 2.66 -0.09
C ASN A 67 14.09 2.25 -0.68
N THR A 68 14.05 1.67 -1.88
CA THR A 68 15.22 1.27 -2.68
C THR A 68 14.85 1.39 -4.17
N PRO A 69 15.81 1.29 -5.11
CA PRO A 69 15.49 1.33 -6.54
C PRO A 69 14.52 0.24 -7.03
N TRP A 70 14.35 -0.84 -6.27
CA TRP A 70 13.48 -1.97 -6.61
C TRP A 70 12.29 -2.14 -5.65
N MET A 71 12.09 -1.21 -4.70
CA MET A 71 11.01 -1.27 -3.73
C MET A 71 10.39 0.12 -3.53
N VAL A 72 9.09 0.20 -3.76
CA VAL A 72 8.29 1.39 -3.60
C VAL A 72 7.23 1.14 -2.53
N THR A 73 7.07 2.09 -1.63
CA THR A 73 5.95 2.14 -0.69
C THR A 73 5.16 3.41 -0.98
N VAL A 74 3.87 3.25 -1.28
CA VAL A 74 2.92 4.36 -1.38
C VAL A 74 2.03 4.30 -0.16
N GLU A 75 2.32 5.15 0.82
CA GLU A 75 1.68 5.12 2.14
C GLU A 75 1.77 3.73 2.76
N VAL A 76 0.67 2.99 2.78
CA VAL A 76 0.61 1.64 3.35
C VAL A 76 0.76 0.52 2.31
N PHE A 77 0.95 0.81 1.01
CA PHE A 77 1.04 -0.21 -0.05
C PHE A 77 2.48 -0.42 -0.53
N GLU A 78 2.92 -1.68 -0.51
CA GLU A 78 4.27 -2.07 -0.91
C GLU A 78 4.30 -2.72 -2.30
N PHE A 79 5.22 -2.25 -3.12
CA PHE A 79 5.48 -2.76 -4.46
C PHE A 79 6.96 -3.12 -4.63
N GLN A 80 7.21 -4.24 -5.30
CA GLN A 80 8.55 -4.66 -5.66
C GLN A 80 8.68 -4.77 -7.18
N CYS A 81 9.79 -4.27 -7.73
CA CYS A 81 10.15 -4.50 -9.12
C CYS A 81 10.87 -5.86 -9.23
N ALA A 82 10.27 -6.79 -9.95
CA ALA A 82 10.86 -8.10 -10.27
C ALA A 82 10.74 -8.34 -11.78
N ASP A 83 11.85 -8.66 -12.43
CA ASP A 83 11.94 -8.89 -13.89
C ASP A 83 11.34 -7.74 -14.72
N GLY A 84 11.62 -6.49 -14.32
CA GLY A 84 11.13 -5.28 -14.98
C GLY A 84 9.63 -5.01 -14.78
N LYS A 85 8.96 -5.76 -13.88
CA LYS A 85 7.54 -5.61 -13.58
C LYS A 85 7.32 -5.26 -12.13
N TRP A 86 6.53 -4.22 -11.88
CA TRP A 86 6.05 -3.89 -10.54
C TRP A 86 4.97 -4.88 -10.09
N GLN A 87 5.19 -5.45 -8.91
CA GLN A 87 4.30 -6.40 -8.26
C GLN A 87 3.87 -5.83 -6.91
N PHE A 88 2.58 -5.87 -6.64
CA PHE A 88 2.06 -5.56 -5.32
C PHE A 88 2.39 -6.72 -4.37
N THR A 89 3.15 -6.45 -3.31
CA THR A 89 3.77 -7.47 -2.44
C THR A 89 3.26 -7.46 -1.02
N GLY A 90 2.78 -6.31 -0.54
CA GLY A 90 2.24 -6.20 0.79
C GLY A 90 1.47 -4.92 1.03
N ALA A 91 0.75 -4.87 2.13
CA ALA A 91 0.14 -3.65 2.63
C ALA A 91 0.03 -3.65 4.15
N TYR A 92 -0.35 -2.50 4.72
CA TYR A 92 -0.78 -2.40 6.11
C TYR A 92 -2.28 -2.16 6.19
N LEU A 93 -2.94 -2.77 7.17
CA LEU A 93 -4.33 -2.54 7.51
C LEU A 93 -4.41 -1.93 8.92
N GLU A 94 -5.06 -0.78 9.04
CA GLU A 94 -5.47 -0.23 10.34
C GLU A 94 -6.80 -0.86 10.71
N GLU A 95 -6.80 -1.80 11.67
CA GLU A 95 -8.01 -2.38 12.26
C GLU A 95 -8.54 -1.57 13.44
#